data_AF-A0A162QH76-F1
#
_entry.id   AF-A0A162QH76-F1
#
_cell.length_a   1.000
_cell.length_b   1.000
_cell.length_c   1.000
_cell.angle_alpha   90.00
_cell.angle_beta   90.00
_cell.angle_gamma   90.00
#
_symmetry.space_group_name_H-M   'P 1'
#
loop_
_entity.id
_entity.type
_entity.pdbx_description
1 polymer ?
#
loop_
_entity_poly.entity_id
_entity_poly.type
_entity_poly.pdbx_seq_one_letter_code
_entity_poly.pdbx_strand_id
1 'polypeptide(L)'
;MDTEIYFCRWIGCTISFDDPEHLYIHLTNDHVGRKSTGNLCLTCHWDKCDVTVIKRDHITSHLRVHVPLKPHRCQFCSKSFKRPQDLKKHEKIHSE
;
A
#
# COMPACT_ATOMS: atom_id res chain seq x y z
N MET A 1 15.88 -15.96 6.08
CA MET A 1 14.80 -14.98 6.36
C MET A 1 14.07 -14.82 5.04
N ASP A 2 12.87 -15.38 4.91
CA ASP A 2 12.07 -15.28 3.70
C ASP A 2 11.54 -13.84 3.59
N THR A 3 12.18 -13.04 2.75
CA THR A 3 11.71 -11.69 2.44
C THR A 3 10.45 -11.82 1.59
N GLU A 4 9.31 -11.39 2.12
CA GLU A 4 8.04 -11.36 1.38
C GLU A 4 8.15 -10.31 0.26
N ILE A 5 8.00 -10.74 -1.00
CA ILE A 5 8.05 -9.86 -2.18
C ILE A 5 6.62 -9.46 -2.56
N TYR A 6 6.38 -8.17 -2.67
CA TYR A 6 5.10 -7.55 -3.02
C TYR A 6 5.10 -7.13 -4.49
N PHE A 7 4.33 -7.83 -5.32
CA PHE A 7 4.20 -7.55 -6.75
C PHE A 7 3.13 -6.50 -7.01
N CYS A 8 3.45 -5.51 -7.86
CA CYS A 8 2.44 -4.64 -8.44
C CYS A 8 1.59 -5.48 -9.42
N ARG A 9 0.29 -5.63 -9.12
CA ARG A 9 -0.66 -6.32 -10.01
C ARG A 9 -1.47 -5.36 -10.86
N TRP A 10 -0.96 -4.16 -11.07
CA TRP A 10 -1.54 -3.26 -12.04
C TRP A 10 -1.35 -3.83 -13.45
N ILE A 11 -2.40 -3.82 -14.26
CA ILE A 11 -2.35 -4.39 -15.62
C ILE A 11 -1.22 -3.71 -16.41
N GLY A 12 -0.25 -4.51 -16.87
CA GLY A 12 0.91 -4.04 -17.63
C GLY A 12 2.09 -3.54 -16.78
N CYS A 13 2.04 -3.64 -15.45
CA CYS A 13 3.18 -3.36 -14.57
C CYS A 13 3.83 -4.67 -14.10
N THR A 14 5.17 -4.70 -14.07
CA THR A 14 5.95 -5.87 -13.63
C THR A 14 6.86 -5.55 -12.44
N ILE A 15 6.68 -4.39 -11.79
CA ILE A 15 7.53 -3.95 -10.69
C ILE A 15 7.14 -4.69 -9.41
N SER A 16 8.15 -5.05 -8.61
CA SER A 16 7.99 -5.68 -7.30
C SER A 16 8.84 -4.97 -6.25
N PHE A 17 8.42 -5.06 -4.99
CA PHE A 17 9.07 -4.42 -3.85
C PHE A 17 9.25 -5.42 -2.71
N ASP A 18 10.26 -5.24 -1.89
CA ASP A 18 10.46 -5.95 -0.62
C ASP A 18 9.73 -5.26 0.56
N ASP A 19 9.20 -4.06 0.33
CA ASP A 19 8.44 -3.27 1.30
C ASP A 19 7.04 -2.92 0.76
N PRO A 20 5.96 -3.25 1.50
CA PRO A 20 4.62 -2.88 1.08
C PRO A 20 4.42 -1.35 1.02
N GLU A 21 5.13 -0.56 1.83
CA GLU A 21 5.07 0.90 1.75
C GLU A 21 5.60 1.42 0.41
N HIS A 22 6.72 0.87 -0.07
CA HIS A 22 7.26 1.22 -1.39
C HIS A 22 6.33 0.81 -2.53
N LEU A 23 5.66 -0.35 -2.43
CA LEU A 23 4.61 -0.72 -3.38
C LEU A 23 3.48 0.32 -3.38
N TYR A 24 2.97 0.72 -2.21
CA TYR A 24 1.90 1.72 -2.14
C TYR A 24 2.32 3.07 -2.73
N ILE A 25 3.51 3.56 -2.41
CA ILE A 25 4.05 4.80 -2.96
C ILE A 25 4.09 4.73 -4.50
N HIS A 26 4.63 3.64 -5.05
CA HIS A 26 4.62 3.37 -6.48
C HIS A 26 3.22 3.44 -7.10
N LEU A 27 2.22 2.76 -6.52
CA LEU A 27 0.84 2.81 -7.02
C LEU A 27 0.28 4.25 -7.07
N THR A 28 0.55 5.06 -6.04
CA THR A 28 0.03 6.43 -5.94
C THR A 28 0.70 7.42 -6.89
N ASN A 29 1.98 7.20 -7.20
CA ASN A 29 2.79 8.08 -8.04
C ASN A 29 2.70 7.72 -9.52
N ASP A 30 2.79 6.42 -9.85
CA ASP A 30 2.96 5.96 -11.23
C ASP A 30 1.63 5.59 -11.89
N HIS A 31 0.65 5.10 -11.13
CA HIS A 31 -0.65 4.67 -11.68
C HIS A 31 -1.78 5.66 -11.43
N VAL A 32 -1.70 6.39 -10.32
CA VAL A 32 -2.65 7.46 -9.98
C VAL A 32 -2.08 8.86 -10.31
N GLY A 33 -0.82 8.97 -10.74
CA GLY A 33 -0.10 10.21 -11.04
C GLY A 33 -0.82 11.21 -11.96
N ARG A 34 -0.42 12.50 -11.90
CA ARG A 34 -1.11 13.65 -12.51
C ARG A 34 -1.42 13.43 -14.00
N LYS A 35 -2.67 13.10 -14.34
CA LYS A 35 -3.20 13.31 -15.69
C LYS A 35 -3.66 14.76 -15.79
N SER A 36 -2.88 15.58 -16.51
CA SER A 36 -3.19 16.97 -16.86
C SER A 36 -4.36 17.10 -17.85
N THR A 37 -4.95 15.98 -18.27
CA THR A 37 -5.93 15.89 -19.34
C THR A 37 -7.27 15.45 -18.79
N GLY A 38 -8.10 16.44 -18.42
CA GLY A 38 -9.56 16.46 -18.56
C GLY A 38 -10.43 15.28 -18.11
N ASN A 39 -9.88 14.25 -17.46
CA ASN A 39 -10.63 13.06 -17.10
C ASN A 39 -11.12 13.20 -15.66
N LEU A 40 -12.43 13.34 -15.51
CA LEU A 40 -13.09 13.50 -14.22
C LEU A 40 -13.02 12.21 -13.38
N CYS A 41 -12.75 11.05 -13.99
CA CYS A 41 -12.69 9.75 -13.34
C CYS A 41 -11.28 9.15 -13.29
N LEU A 42 -10.98 8.50 -12.16
CA LEU A 42 -9.76 7.75 -11.86
C LEU A 42 -10.17 6.30 -11.64
N THR A 43 -9.67 5.40 -12.50
CA THR A 43 -9.98 3.97 -12.45
C THR A 43 -8.78 3.18 -11.92
N CYS A 44 -9.03 2.27 -10.99
CA CYS A 44 -8.05 1.26 -10.58
C CYS A 44 -7.99 0.16 -11.64
N HIS A 45 -6.79 -0.17 -12.13
CA HIS A 45 -6.59 -1.30 -13.05
C HIS A 45 -5.78 -2.41 -12.39
N TRP A 46 -6.03 -2.63 -11.10
CA TRP A 46 -5.49 -3.78 -10.38
C TRP A 46 -6.21 -5.06 -10.83
N ASP A 47 -5.50 -6.19 -10.90
CA ASP A 47 -6.08 -7.47 -11.31
C ASP A 47 -7.40 -7.76 -10.59
N LYS A 48 -8.48 -7.90 -11.37
CA LYS A 48 -9.87 -8.13 -10.91
C LYS A 48 -10.42 -7.01 -10.01
N CYS A 49 -10.07 -5.75 -10.28
CA CYS A 49 -10.59 -4.59 -9.59
C CYS A 49 -11.06 -3.52 -10.58
N ASP A 50 -12.32 -3.12 -10.50
CA ASP A 50 -12.96 -2.16 -11.42
C ASP A 50 -13.47 -0.90 -10.70
N VAL A 51 -12.78 -0.48 -9.63
CA VAL A 51 -13.17 0.71 -8.86
C VAL A 51 -12.83 1.98 -9.65
N THR A 52 -13.86 2.79 -9.91
CA THR A 52 -13.75 4.12 -10.51
C THR A 52 -14.27 5.18 -9.54
N VAL A 53 -13.48 6.24 -9.32
CA VAL A 53 -13.82 7.35 -8.44
C VAL A 53 -13.43 8.69 -9.06
N ILE A 54 -14.04 9.77 -8.60
CA ILE A 54 -13.76 11.13 -9.11
C ILE A 54 -12.64 11.82 -8.32
N LYS A 55 -12.48 11.47 -7.03
CA LYS A 55 -11.52 12.14 -6.13
C LYS A 55 -10.22 11.36 -6.02
N ARG A 56 -9.10 12.06 -6.12
CA ARG A 56 -7.75 11.50 -5.94
C ARG A 56 -7.57 10.83 -4.57
N ASP A 57 -8.06 11.46 -3.51
CA ASP A 57 -7.92 10.92 -2.16
C ASP A 57 -8.68 9.61 -1.98
N HIS A 58 -9.81 9.45 -2.69
CA HIS A 58 -10.59 8.20 -2.65
C HIS A 58 -9.85 7.06 -3.34
N ILE A 59 -9.26 7.28 -4.53
CA ILE A 59 -8.51 6.22 -5.21
C ILE A 59 -7.24 5.89 -4.41
N THR A 60 -6.57 6.90 -3.85
CA THR A 60 -5.37 6.73 -3.01
C THR A 60 -5.68 5.90 -1.78
N SER A 61 -6.78 6.19 -1.08
CA SER A 61 -7.26 5.38 0.04
C SER A 61 -7.64 3.96 -0.38
N HIS A 62 -8.30 3.81 -1.54
CA HIS A 62 -8.69 2.51 -2.09
C HIS A 62 -7.46 1.61 -2.35
N LEU A 63 -6.34 2.13 -2.85
CA LEU A 63 -5.13 1.33 -3.10
C LEU A 63 -4.61 0.57 -1.86
N ARG A 64 -4.97 1.01 -0.64
CA ARG A 64 -4.64 0.31 0.61
C ARG A 64 -5.32 -1.06 0.75
N VAL A 65 -6.32 -1.38 -0.07
CA VAL A 65 -6.95 -2.73 -0.09
C VAL A 65 -6.08 -3.75 -0.83
N HIS A 66 -5.23 -3.27 -1.74
CA HIS A 66 -4.35 -4.10 -2.56
C HIS A 66 -2.99 -4.33 -1.91
N VAL A 67 -2.61 -3.44 -0.98
CA VAL A 67 -1.32 -3.46 -0.29
C VAL A 67 -1.54 -3.70 1.20
N PRO A 68 -0.92 -4.73 1.81
CA PRO A 68 -1.08 -5.04 3.23
C PRO A 68 -0.27 -4.08 4.12
N LEU A 69 -0.56 -2.79 4.04
CA LEU A 69 0.14 -1.74 4.79
C LEU A 69 -0.05 -1.94 6.29
N LYS A 70 1.10 -2.17 6.95
CA LYS A 70 1.23 -2.16 8.40
C LYS A 70 2.35 -1.17 8.74
N PRO A 71 2.06 0.14 8.74
CA PRO A 71 3.10 1.18 8.83
C PRO A 71 3.82 1.19 10.19
N HIS A 72 3.31 0.47 11.19
CA HIS A 72 3.88 0.47 12.53
C HIS A 72 4.72 -0.79 12.75
N ARG A 73 5.98 -0.75 12.32
CA ARG A 73 6.95 -1.83 12.51
C ARG A 73 7.53 -1.79 13.93
N CYS A 74 7.68 -2.96 14.55
CA CYS A 74 8.38 -3.11 15.82
C CYS A 74 9.88 -2.92 15.62
N GLN A 75 10.53 -2.18 16.52
CA GLN A 75 11.98 -2.00 16.49
C GLN A 75 12.76 -3.23 16.98
N PHE A 76 12.13 -4.11 17.76
CA PHE A 76 12.76 -5.28 18.37
C PHE A 76 12.56 -6.57 17.54
N CYS A 77 11.59 -6.59 16.61
CA CYS A 77 11.34 -7.75 15.75
C CYS A 77 10.70 -7.35 14.42
N SER A 78 10.62 -8.27 13.45
CA SER A 78 10.05 -7.99 12.11
C SER A 78 8.52 -7.90 12.06
N LYS A 79 7.81 -7.83 13.20
CA LYS A 79 6.35 -7.69 13.22
C LYS A 79 5.92 -6.25 12.94
N SER A 80 4.94 -6.10 12.07
CA SER A 80 4.33 -4.81 11.75
C SER A 80 2.84 -4.82 12.07
N PHE A 81 2.30 -3.65 12.46
CA PHE A 81 0.93 -3.44 12.90
C PHE A 81 0.23 -2.35 12.08
N LYS A 82 -1.10 -2.48 11.94
CA LYS A 82 -1.94 -1.50 11.23
C LYS A 82 -2.17 -0.22 12.04
N ARG A 83 -2.11 -0.29 13.37
CA ARG A 83 -2.40 0.82 14.27
C ARG A 83 -1.28 1.01 15.29
N PRO A 84 -0.98 2.26 15.71
CA PRO A 84 0.12 2.53 16.63
C PRO A 84 -0.13 1.97 18.03
N GLN A 85 -1.39 1.93 18.49
CA GLN A 85 -1.73 1.33 19.79
C GLN A 85 -1.47 -0.18 19.84
N ASP A 86 -1.59 -0.88 18.70
CA ASP A 86 -1.34 -2.32 18.63
C ASP A 86 0.16 -2.59 18.69
N LEU A 87 0.98 -1.75 18.02
CA LEU A 87 2.43 -1.76 18.17
C LEU A 87 2.85 -1.48 19.62
N LYS A 88 2.33 -0.42 20.24
CA LYS A 88 2.70 -0.06 21.62
C LYS A 88 2.38 -1.16 22.63
N LYS A 89 1.27 -1.89 22.43
CA LYS A 89 0.93 -3.07 23.23
C LYS A 89 1.92 -4.20 22.99
N HIS A 90 2.26 -4.44 21.73
CA HIS A 90 3.24 -5.44 21.36
C HIS A 90 4.63 -5.15 21.93
N GLU A 91 5.10 -3.91 21.91
CA GLU A 91 6.44 -3.54 22.42
C GLU A 91 6.65 -3.87 23.90
N LYS A 92 5.58 -3.94 24.69
CA LYS A 92 5.65 -4.34 26.10
C LYS A 92 6.18 -5.76 26.29
N ILE A 93 6.01 -6.65 25.31
CA ILE A 93 6.50 -8.03 25.41
C ILE A 93 8.03 -8.13 25.28
N HIS A 94 8.69 -7.10 24.76
CA HIS A 94 10.15 -7.05 24.62
C HIS A 94 10.83 -6.38 25.81
N SER A 95 10.05 -5.87 26.77
CA SER A 95 10.53 -5.13 27.94
C SER A 95 10.61 -6.02 29.20
N GLU A 96 10.65 -7.34 29.04
CA GLU A 96 10.82 -8.30 30.15
C GLU A 96 12.21 -8.20 30.78
#